data_AF-A0A0S2W8N3-F1
#
_entry.id   AF-A0A0S2W8N3-F1
#
_cell.length_a   1.000
_cell.length_b   1.000
_cell.length_c   1.000
_cell.angle_alpha   90.00
_cell.angle_beta   90.00
_cell.angle_gamma   90.00
#
_symmetry.space_group_name_H-M   'P 1'
#
loop_
_entity.id
_entity.type
_entity.pdbx_description
1 polymer ?
#
loop_
_entity_poly.entity_id
_entity_poly.type
_entity_poly.pdbx_seq_one_letter_code
_entity_poly.pdbx_strand_id
1 'polypeptide(L)'
;MKTGVVTEKDNVHYGDSFAGKIIVLPCSRGSLGWSDMFRNSEYNGVGPSGYVFTTMDSKCGTAIFNTRRPCVADFPADCDPCVEIHDGDYIRLDGINGTVEILVPAEDK
;
A
#
# COMPACT_ATOMS: atom_id res chain seq x y z
N MET A 1 -5.82 1.58 14.71
CA MET A 1 -6.37 2.69 13.94
C MET A 1 -7.83 2.39 13.68
N LYS A 2 -8.76 3.31 13.94
CA LYS A 2 -10.21 3.02 13.88
C LYS A 2 -10.87 3.31 12.55
N THR A 3 -10.36 4.26 11.76
CA THR A 3 -11.07 4.81 10.59
C THR A 3 -10.36 4.57 9.26
N GLY A 4 -9.09 4.15 9.26
CA GLY A 4 -8.27 4.10 8.04
C GLY A 4 -7.84 5.48 7.52
N VAL A 5 -8.24 6.57 8.20
CA VAL A 5 -7.95 7.96 7.79
C VAL A 5 -6.52 8.34 8.13
N VAL A 6 -5.79 8.86 7.14
CA VAL A 6 -4.41 9.36 7.31
C VAL A 6 -4.45 10.63 8.16
N THR A 7 -3.74 10.61 9.29
CA THR A 7 -3.72 11.70 10.28
C THR A 7 -2.45 12.54 10.28
N GLU A 8 -1.42 12.13 9.53
CA GLU A 8 -0.18 12.86 9.40
C GLU A 8 -0.42 14.11 8.54
N LYS A 9 -0.29 15.30 9.12
CA LYS A 9 -0.72 16.57 8.49
C LYS A 9 0.06 16.92 7.22
N ASP A 10 1.33 16.54 7.18
CA ASP A 10 2.22 16.81 6.05
C ASP A 10 2.14 15.72 4.97
N ASN A 11 1.28 14.72 5.15
CA ASN A 11 1.03 13.71 4.13
C ASN A 11 0.06 14.24 3.08
N VAL A 12 0.35 13.98 1.81
CA VAL A 12 -0.50 14.39 0.67
C VAL A 12 -1.92 13.85 0.76
N HIS A 13 -2.13 12.72 1.43
CA HIS A 13 -3.44 12.09 1.66
C HIS A 13 -4.04 12.44 3.02
N TYR A 14 -3.60 13.50 3.69
CA TYR A 14 -4.19 13.91 4.98
C TYR A 14 -5.71 14.06 4.87
N GLY A 15 -6.44 13.34 5.71
CA GLY A 15 -7.91 13.31 5.71
C GLY A 15 -8.53 12.23 4.82
N ASP A 16 -7.78 11.65 3.88
CA ASP A 16 -8.24 10.51 3.08
C ASP A 16 -8.10 9.19 3.83
N SER A 17 -8.84 8.18 3.39
CA SER A 17 -8.77 6.82 3.92
C SER A 17 -8.10 5.85 2.96
N PHE A 18 -7.23 5.00 3.49
CA PHE A 18 -6.63 3.86 2.76
C PHE A 18 -7.45 2.57 2.89
N ALA A 19 -8.52 2.57 3.69
CA ALA A 19 -9.31 1.36 3.96
C ALA A 19 -9.81 0.72 2.66
N GLY A 20 -9.52 -0.57 2.47
CA GLY A 20 -9.90 -1.34 1.28
C GLY A 20 -9.13 -0.98 -0.01
N LYS A 21 -8.16 -0.08 0.05
CA LYS A 21 -7.34 0.33 -1.10
C LYS A 21 -5.99 -0.40 -1.12
N ILE A 22 -5.38 -0.45 -2.30
CA ILE A 22 -3.99 -0.87 -2.46
C ILE A 22 -3.11 0.32 -2.10
N ILE A 23 -2.11 0.09 -1.25
CA ILE A 23 -1.13 1.12 -0.88
C ILE A 23 0.12 0.93 -1.73
N VAL A 24 0.55 2.00 -2.41
CA VAL A 24 1.78 2.06 -3.20
C VAL A 24 2.77 2.97 -2.50
N LEU A 25 3.96 2.46 -2.18
CA LEU A 25 5.01 3.22 -1.46
C LEU A 25 6.40 2.82 -1.95
N PRO A 26 7.40 3.72 -1.92
CA PRO A 26 8.75 3.36 -2.35
C PRO A 26 9.39 2.33 -1.42
N CYS A 27 9.26 2.53 -0.10
CA CYS A 27 9.70 1.63 0.95
C CYS A 27 9.07 2.06 2.28
N SER A 28 9.40 1.40 3.39
CA SER A 28 8.91 1.84 4.70
C SER A 28 9.64 3.09 5.20
N ARG A 29 8.94 3.93 5.96
CA ARG A 29 9.52 5.10 6.62
C ARG A 29 9.52 4.93 8.14
N GLY A 30 10.66 5.28 8.77
CA GLY A 30 10.77 5.32 10.23
C GLY A 30 10.89 3.94 10.87
N SER A 31 10.27 3.78 12.04
CA SER A 31 10.35 2.58 12.89
C SER A 31 9.26 1.55 12.57
N LEU A 32 9.30 0.41 13.26
CA LEU A 32 8.29 -0.64 13.15
C LEU A 32 6.89 -0.21 13.62
N GLY A 33 6.74 0.93 14.32
CA GLY A 33 5.44 1.43 14.79
C GLY A 33 4.42 1.63 13.67
N TRP A 34 4.88 1.90 12.44
CA TRP A 34 4.02 1.96 11.25
C TRP A 34 3.31 0.61 11.00
N SER A 35 4.00 -0.52 11.18
CA SER A 35 3.46 -1.85 10.90
C SER A 35 2.40 -2.27 11.92
N ASP A 36 2.54 -1.83 13.17
CA ASP A 36 1.53 -2.00 14.21
C ASP A 36 0.26 -1.19 13.92
N MET A 37 0.40 -0.02 13.31
CA MET A 37 -0.75 0.77 12.85
C MET A 37 -1.57 -0.02 11.83
N PHE A 38 -0.92 -0.64 10.82
CA PHE A 38 -1.61 -1.46 9.83
C PHE A 38 -2.25 -2.71 10.43
N ARG A 39 -1.55 -3.39 11.33
CA ARG A 39 -2.12 -4.52 12.07
C ARG A 39 -3.41 -4.11 12.79
N ASN A 40 -3.38 -2.95 13.46
CA ASN A 40 -4.53 -2.43 14.17
C ASN A 40 -5.63 -1.95 13.22
N SER A 41 -5.34 -1.41 12.03
CA SER A 41 -6.38 -1.10 11.04
C SER A 41 -7.07 -2.36 10.52
N GLU A 42 -6.33 -3.45 10.31
CA GLU A 42 -6.90 -4.74 9.91
C GLU A 42 -7.87 -5.28 10.95
N TYR A 43 -7.49 -5.28 12.23
CA TYR A 43 -8.39 -5.72 13.32
C TYR A 43 -9.68 -4.89 13.40
N ASN A 44 -9.66 -3.63 12.96
CA ASN A 44 -10.83 -2.76 12.95
C ASN A 44 -11.57 -2.77 11.60
N GLY A 45 -11.21 -3.65 10.66
CA GLY A 45 -11.86 -3.75 9.35
C GLY A 45 -11.62 -2.56 8.42
N VAL A 46 -10.59 -1.75 8.70
CA VAL A 46 -10.23 -0.54 7.93
C VAL A 46 -8.80 -0.65 7.38
N GLY A 47 -8.29 -1.86 7.22
CA GLY A 47 -6.98 -2.16 6.65
C GLY A 47 -6.94 -1.98 5.13
N PRO A 48 -5.75 -1.92 4.53
CA PRO A 48 -5.61 -1.92 3.08
C PRO A 48 -5.97 -3.29 2.48
N SER A 49 -6.26 -3.32 1.19
CA SER A 49 -6.51 -4.57 0.45
C SER A 49 -5.22 -5.22 -0.03
N GLY A 50 -4.11 -4.48 -0.10
CA GLY A 50 -2.81 -4.97 -0.55
C GLY A 50 -1.72 -3.89 -0.56
N TYR A 51 -0.50 -4.32 -0.88
CA TYR A 51 0.69 -3.45 -0.88
C TYR A 51 1.50 -3.60 -2.16
N VAL A 52 2.02 -2.48 -2.66
CA VAL A 52 3.03 -2.43 -3.70
C VAL A 52 4.22 -1.64 -3.15
N PHE A 53 5.42 -2.22 -3.19
CA PHE A 53 6.63 -1.54 -2.75
C PHE A 53 7.66 -1.45 -3.87
N THR A 54 8.24 -0.27 -4.13
CA THR A 54 9.38 -0.18 -5.06
C THR A 54 10.53 -1.05 -4.57
N THR A 55 10.83 -1.00 -3.27
CA THR A 55 11.85 -1.84 -2.62
C THR A 55 11.35 -2.42 -1.30
N MET A 56 11.55 -3.72 -1.11
CA MET A 56 11.25 -4.41 0.14
C MET A 56 12.29 -4.11 1.20
N ASP A 57 11.83 -3.80 2.42
CA ASP A 57 12.65 -3.84 3.62
C ASP A 57 12.00 -4.71 4.73
N SER A 58 12.73 -4.95 5.81
CA SER A 58 12.24 -5.78 6.92
C SER A 58 10.97 -5.24 7.59
N LYS A 59 10.74 -3.92 7.55
CA LYS A 59 9.58 -3.26 8.15
C LYS A 59 8.35 -3.35 7.25
N CYS A 60 8.54 -3.26 5.93
CA CYS A 60 7.52 -3.62 4.93
C CYS A 60 7.10 -5.08 5.13
N GLY A 61 8.08 -6.00 5.20
CA GLY A 61 7.83 -7.42 5.47
C GLY A 61 7.00 -7.66 6.73
N THR A 62 7.30 -6.92 7.81
CA THR A 62 6.52 -6.99 9.06
C THR A 62 5.08 -6.52 8.89
N ALA A 63 4.83 -5.44 8.13
CA ALA A 63 3.47 -4.98 7.84
C ALA A 63 2.68 -6.03 7.03
N ILE A 64 3.30 -6.62 6.01
CA ILE A 64 2.67 -7.67 5.19
C ILE A 64 2.35 -8.90 6.05
N PHE A 65 3.30 -9.35 6.86
CA PHE A 65 3.10 -10.47 7.77
C PHE A 65 1.93 -10.23 8.73
N ASN A 66 1.87 -9.03 9.31
CA ASN A 66 0.84 -8.65 10.28
C ASN A 66 -0.55 -8.55 9.66
N THR A 67 -0.65 -8.09 8.41
CA THR A 67 -1.93 -7.83 7.74
C THR A 67 -2.42 -9.01 6.90
N ARG A 68 -1.51 -9.91 6.50
CA ARG A 68 -1.79 -11.07 5.65
C ARG A 68 -2.45 -10.68 4.31
N ARG A 69 -2.07 -9.52 3.77
CA ARG A 69 -2.54 -8.99 2.49
C ARG A 69 -1.55 -9.33 1.37
N PRO A 70 -2.03 -9.45 0.12
CA PRO A 70 -1.15 -9.62 -1.03
C PRO A 70 -0.16 -8.46 -1.13
N CYS A 71 1.05 -8.78 -1.58
CA CYS A 71 2.09 -7.78 -1.83
C CYS A 71 2.92 -8.16 -3.05
N VAL A 72 3.30 -7.15 -3.83
CA VAL A 72 4.33 -7.24 -4.88
C VAL A 72 5.38 -6.16 -4.59
N ALA A 73 6.65 -6.52 -4.72
CA ALA A 73 7.75 -5.62 -4.43
C ALA A 73 8.97 -5.90 -5.30
N ASP A 74 10.00 -5.05 -5.17
CA ASP A 74 11.31 -5.21 -5.82
C ASP A 74 11.22 -5.19 -7.35
N PHE A 75 10.61 -4.12 -7.87
CA PHE A 75 10.45 -3.90 -9.31
C PHE A 75 11.80 -3.64 -10.00
N PRO A 76 11.91 -3.93 -11.31
CA PRO A 76 13.07 -3.57 -12.11
C PRO A 76 13.41 -2.07 -12.01
N ALA A 77 14.69 -1.71 -12.18
CA ALA A 77 15.17 -0.34 -12.00
C ALA A 77 14.55 0.68 -12.99
N ASP A 78 14.01 0.21 -14.10
CA ASP A 78 13.30 1.00 -15.12
C ASP A 78 11.78 1.04 -14.91
N CYS A 79 11.28 0.51 -13.79
CA CYS A 79 9.86 0.49 -13.43
C CYS A 79 9.67 0.91 -11.97
N ASP A 80 9.32 2.18 -11.73
CA ASP A 80 8.96 2.66 -10.39
C ASP A 80 7.44 2.70 -10.23
N PRO A 81 6.84 1.81 -9.42
CA PRO A 81 5.39 1.81 -9.22
C PRO A 81 4.86 3.12 -8.63
N CYS A 82 5.68 3.92 -7.94
CA CYS A 82 5.26 5.22 -7.42
C CYS A 82 5.13 6.31 -8.52
N VAL A 83 5.67 6.05 -9.72
CA VAL A 83 5.56 6.93 -10.90
C VAL A 83 4.50 6.41 -11.86
N GLU A 84 4.43 5.10 -12.05
CA GLU A 84 3.52 4.48 -13.01
C GLU A 84 2.06 4.41 -12.52
N ILE A 85 1.84 4.25 -11.21
CA ILE A 85 0.52 4.07 -10.61
C ILE A 85 0.05 5.39 -10.00
N HIS A 86 -1.18 5.78 -10.32
CA HIS A 86 -1.82 7.01 -9.86
C HIS A 86 -2.99 6.73 -8.92
N ASP A 87 -3.27 7.69 -8.05
CA ASP A 87 -4.45 7.62 -7.18
C ASP A 87 -5.72 7.51 -8.01
N GLY A 88 -6.52 6.50 -7.67
CA GLY A 88 -7.77 6.22 -8.37
C GLY A 88 -7.65 5.15 -9.45
N ASP A 89 -6.46 4.68 -9.82
CA ASP A 89 -6.30 3.53 -10.72
C ASP A 89 -7.03 2.29 -10.17
N TYR A 90 -7.71 1.55 -11.04
CA TYR A 90 -8.23 0.23 -10.70
C TYR A 90 -7.19 -0.84 -11.02
N ILE A 91 -6.68 -1.50 -9.99
CA ILE A 91 -5.50 -2.37 -10.10
C ILE A 91 -5.85 -3.80 -9.71
N ARG A 92 -5.33 -4.76 -10.47
CA ARG A 92 -5.21 -6.16 -10.07
C ARG A 92 -3.84 -6.39 -9.44
N LEU A 93 -3.83 -6.84 -8.20
CA LEU A 93 -2.62 -7.19 -7.46
C LEU A 93 -2.58 -8.70 -7.20
N ASP A 94 -1.63 -9.39 -7.81
CA ASP A 94 -1.41 -10.82 -7.62
C ASP A 94 -0.07 -11.06 -6.89
N GLY A 95 -0.18 -11.22 -5.57
CA GLY A 95 0.98 -11.51 -4.70
C GLY A 95 1.52 -12.93 -4.82
N ILE A 96 0.89 -13.83 -5.58
CA ILE A 96 1.39 -15.19 -5.82
C ILE A 96 2.28 -15.22 -7.04
N ASN A 97 1.82 -14.64 -8.15
CA ASN A 97 2.58 -14.56 -9.39
C ASN A 97 3.52 -13.34 -9.43
N GLY A 98 3.41 -12.43 -8.47
CA GLY A 98 4.27 -11.25 -8.38
C GLY A 98 3.92 -10.18 -9.41
N THR A 99 2.64 -10.02 -9.76
CA THR A 99 2.21 -9.10 -10.82
C THR A 99 1.27 -8.01 -10.33
N VAL A 100 1.40 -6.84 -10.96
CA VAL A 100 0.52 -5.68 -10.77
C VAL A 100 0.07 -5.24 -12.14
N GLU A 101 -1.24 -5.08 -12.33
CA GLU A 101 -1.83 -4.65 -13.60
C GLU A 101 -2.83 -3.52 -13.36
N ILE A 102 -2.66 -2.42 -14.10
CA ILE A 102 -3.65 -1.35 -14.16
C ILE A 102 -4.74 -1.80 -15.13
N LEU A 103 -5.93 -2.08 -14.60
CA LEU A 103 -7.08 -2.54 -15.38
C LEU A 103 -7.87 -1.35 -15.96
N VAL A 104 -7.98 -0.27 -15.19
CA VAL A 104 -8.66 0.97 -15.60
C VAL A 104 -7.89 2.16 -15.01
N PRO A 105 -7.26 3.01 -15.84
CA PRO A 105 -6.63 4.24 -15.41
C PRO A 105 -7.61 5.18 -14.70
N ALA A 106 -7.10 6.00 -13.77
CA ALA A 106 -7.91 7.00 -13.06
C ALA A 106 -8.53 8.03 -14.01
N GLU A 107 -7.85 8.38 -15.10
CA GLU A 107 -8.30 9.35 -16.10
C GLU A 107 -9.47 8.87 -16.97
N ASP A 108 -9.69 7.55 -17.03
CA ASP A 108 -10.75 6.91 -17.81
C ASP A 108 -12.05 6.70 -17.01
N LYS A 109 -12.14 7.22 -15.77
CA LYS A 109 -13.29 7.10 -14.87
C LYS A 109 -14.08 8.39 -14.74
#